data_AF-A0A9P9DM33-F1
#
_entry.id   AF-A0A9P9DM33-F1
#
_cell.length_a   1.000
_cell.length_b   1.000
_cell.length_c   1.000
_cell.angle_alpha   90.00
_cell.angle_beta   90.00
_cell.angle_gamma   90.00
#
_symmetry.space_group_name_H-M   'P 1'
#
loop_
_entity.id
_entity.type
_entity.pdbx_description
1 polymer ?
#
loop_
_entity_poly.entity_id
_entity_poly.type
_entity_poly.pdbx_seq_one_letter_code
_entity_poly.pdbx_strand_id
1 'polypeptide(L)'
;MHVASPFYFSTIDIKRELLDPSIVSTTSLLTAICDHAPSVKTVILTSSFAAILNSYKPNTVPQHTYTNSYWGPLTMDNAFQNTLNGYWAISASINFILGAFKSQIPDTGVSFFL
;
A
#
# COMPACT_ATOMS: atom_id res chain seq x y z
N MET A 1 -9.03 11.58 4.86
CA MET A 1 -8.75 10.95 3.56
C MET A 1 -7.30 11.26 3.20
N HIS A 2 -6.44 10.26 3.06
CA HIS A 2 -5.05 10.44 2.67
C HIS A 2 -4.83 9.85 1.28
N VAL A 3 -4.48 10.71 0.33
CA VAL A 3 -4.32 10.40 -1.11
C VAL A 3 -2.86 10.53 -1.55
N ALA A 4 -1.97 11.02 -0.67
CA ALA A 4 -0.59 11.30 -1.03
C ALA A 4 0.29 10.05 -0.85
N SER A 5 0.69 9.44 -1.96
CA SER A 5 1.81 8.48 -1.99
C SER A 5 2.86 9.02 -2.94
N PRO A 6 4.14 9.12 -2.54
CA PRO A 6 5.20 9.52 -3.45
C PRO A 6 5.32 8.48 -4.57
N PHE A 7 5.20 8.93 -5.82
CA PHE A 7 5.35 8.08 -6.99
C PHE A 7 6.10 8.84 -8.09
N TYR A 8 7.19 8.26 -8.56
CA TYR A 8 8.01 8.80 -9.64
C TYR A 8 8.32 7.66 -10.63
N PHE A 9 8.09 7.91 -11.92
CA PHE A 9 8.38 6.94 -12.98
C PHE A 9 9.89 6.72 -13.22
N SER A 10 10.71 7.70 -12.85
CA SER A 10 12.17 7.66 -12.97
C SER A 10 12.77 7.74 -11.57
N THR A 11 13.16 6.60 -11.01
CA THR A 11 13.85 6.49 -9.72
C THR A 11 15.09 5.63 -9.87
N ILE A 12 16.18 6.04 -9.23
CA ILE A 12 17.45 5.33 -9.27
C ILE A 12 17.48 4.26 -8.15
N ASP A 13 16.87 4.59 -7.01
CA ASP A 13 16.76 3.71 -5.85
C ASP A 13 15.30 3.65 -5.39
N ILE A 14 14.56 2.66 -5.90
CA ILE A 14 13.15 2.41 -5.57
C ILE A 14 12.95 2.28 -4.05
N LYS A 15 13.91 1.68 -3.35
CA LYS A 15 13.78 1.48 -1.91
C LYS A 15 13.83 2.82 -1.18
N ARG A 16 14.89 3.58 -1.41
CA ARG A 16 15.15 4.84 -0.69
C ARG A 16 14.23 5.97 -1.12
N GLU A 17 13.85 6.02 -2.40
CA GLU A 17 13.11 7.14 -2.97
C GLU A 17 11.59 6.92 -2.98
N LEU A 18 11.14 5.68 -2.86
CA LEU A 18 9.70 5.36 -2.91
C LEU A 18 9.21 4.52 -1.74
N LEU A 19 9.81 3.36 -1.48
CA LEU A 19 9.26 2.42 -0.50
C LEU A 19 9.41 2.92 0.94
N ASP A 20 10.63 3.23 1.35
CA ASP A 20 10.93 3.72 2.70
C ASP A 20 10.14 4.99 3.05
N PRO A 21 10.10 6.05 2.21
CA PRO A 21 9.32 7.25 2.53
C PRO A 21 7.82 6.97 2.59
N SER A 22 7.28 6.06 1.78
CA SER A 22 5.85 5.69 1.82
C SER A 22 5.48 4.99 3.13
N ILE A 23 6.33 4.07 3.59
CA ILE A 23 6.14 3.35 4.86
C ILE A 23 6.21 4.32 6.04
N VAL A 24 7.23 5.17 6.06
CA VAL A 24 7.44 6.15 7.14
C VAL A 24 6.30 7.17 7.17
N SER A 25 5.90 7.70 6.01
CA SER A 25 4.79 8.66 5.90
C SER A 25 3.49 8.06 6.42
N THR A 26 3.14 6.86 5.98
CA THR A 26 1.87 6.22 6.36
C THR A 26 1.84 5.87 7.85
N THR A 27 2.94 5.30 8.36
CA THR A 27 3.05 4.95 9.80
C THR A 27 2.98 6.20 10.66
N SER A 28 3.74 7.24 10.33
CA SER A 28 3.77 8.49 11.10
C SER A 28 2.40 9.17 11.11
N LEU A 29 1.68 9.14 9.98
CA LEU A 29 0.32 9.68 9.90
C LEU A 29 -0.64 8.94 10.83
N LEU A 30 -0.65 7.60 10.79
CA LEU A 30 -1.56 6.80 11.63
C LEU A 30 -1.21 6.94 13.11
N THR A 31 0.07 6.93 13.47
CA THR A 31 0.53 7.19 14.84
C THR A 31 0.09 8.57 15.31
N ALA A 32 0.28 9.62 14.51
CA ALA A 32 -0.15 10.97 14.88
C ALA A 32 -1.68 11.07 15.08
N ILE A 33 -2.47 10.32 14.31
CA ILE A 33 -3.92 10.24 14.50
C ILE A 33 -4.25 9.58 15.84
N CYS A 34 -3.62 8.44 16.15
CA CYS A 34 -3.83 7.75 17.42
C CYS A 34 -3.44 8.62 18.63
N ASP A 35 -2.32 9.34 18.54
CA ASP A 35 -1.75 10.08 19.68
C ASP A 35 -2.42 11.46 19.88
N HIS A 36 -2.79 12.13 18.80
CA HIS A 36 -3.20 13.54 18.84
C HIS A 36 -4.63 13.80 18.36
N ALA A 37 -5.29 12.83 17.72
CA ALA A 37 -6.63 13.01 17.17
C ALA A 37 -7.57 11.84 17.52
N PRO A 38 -7.79 11.53 18.82
CA PRO A 38 -8.66 10.42 19.24
C PRO A 38 -10.14 10.59 18.85
N SER A 39 -10.55 11.78 18.40
CA SER A 39 -11.88 12.05 17.86
C SER A 39 -12.07 11.51 16.44
N VAL A 40 -11.00 11.15 15.74
CA VAL A 40 -11.06 10.56 14.40
C VAL A 40 -11.64 9.16 14.49
N LYS A 41 -12.81 8.98 13.90
CA LYS A 41 -13.49 7.67 13.87
C LYS A 41 -13.05 6.82 12.68
N THR A 42 -12.88 7.47 11.52
CA THR A 42 -12.69 6.80 10.24
C THR A 42 -11.45 7.33 9.53
N VAL A 43 -10.58 6.43 9.10
CA VAL A 43 -9.42 6.75 8.25
C VAL A 43 -9.52 5.95 6.96
N ILE A 44 -9.53 6.67 5.85
CA ILE A 44 -9.52 6.09 4.51
C ILE A 44 -8.19 6.41 3.86
N LEU A 45 -7.42 5.37 3.56
CA LEU A 45 -6.20 5.45 2.77
C LEU A 45 -6.51 5.04 1.32
N THR A 46 -6.01 5.82 0.37
CA THR A 46 -6.02 5.44 -1.04
C THR A 46 -4.91 4.43 -1.30
N SER A 47 -5.29 3.21 -1.70
CA SER A 47 -4.38 2.18 -2.20
C SER A 47 -4.68 1.91 -3.68
N SER A 48 -3.86 1.07 -4.31
CA SER A 48 -4.02 0.70 -5.72
C SER A 48 -4.34 -0.78 -5.87
N PHE A 49 -5.05 -1.12 -6.94
CA PHE A 49 -5.26 -2.51 -7.37
C PHE A 49 -3.92 -3.26 -7.54
N ALA A 50 -2.83 -2.54 -7.82
CA ALA A 50 -1.47 -3.05 -7.81
C ALA A 50 -1.05 -3.82 -6.54
N ALA A 51 -1.64 -3.51 -5.38
CA ALA A 51 -1.34 -4.21 -4.12
C ALA A 51 -1.75 -5.69 -4.12
N ILE A 52 -2.78 -6.03 -4.90
CA ILE A 52 -3.38 -7.37 -4.94
C ILE A 52 -3.14 -8.07 -6.28
N LEU A 53 -2.40 -7.45 -7.21
CA LEU A 53 -2.07 -8.06 -8.49
C LEU A 53 -0.99 -9.14 -8.35
N ASN A 54 -1.09 -10.17 -9.19
CA ASN A 54 -0.05 -11.18 -9.32
C ASN A 54 0.89 -10.83 -10.49
N SER A 55 2.17 -10.54 -10.18
CA SER A 55 3.16 -10.01 -11.13
C SER A 55 3.61 -11.01 -12.16
N TYR A 56 3.48 -12.28 -11.78
CA TYR A 56 4.01 -13.40 -12.53
C TYR A 56 2.91 -14.09 -13.34
N LYS A 57 1.66 -13.61 -13.26
CA LYS A 57 0.56 -14.15 -14.05
C LYS A 57 0.16 -13.15 -15.14
N PRO A 58 0.07 -13.59 -16.41
CA PRO A 58 -0.47 -12.76 -17.46
C PRO A 58 -1.94 -12.42 -17.17
N ASN A 59 -2.39 -11.23 -17.59
CA ASN A 59 -3.77 -10.72 -17.46
C ASN A 59 -4.84 -11.60 -18.18
N THR A 60 -4.44 -12.75 -18.71
CA THR A 60 -5.23 -13.67 -19.52
C THR A 60 -5.70 -14.90 -18.76
N VAL A 61 -5.42 -15.05 -17.46
CA VAL A 61 -5.92 -16.18 -16.68
C VAL A 61 -7.43 -16.00 -16.47
N PRO A 62 -8.29 -16.79 -17.14
CA PRO A 62 -9.72 -16.71 -16.91
C PRO A 62 -9.97 -17.28 -15.51
N GLN A 63 -10.75 -16.57 -14.68
CA GLN A 63 -11.25 -17.00 -13.36
C GLN A 63 -10.37 -16.71 -12.12
N HIS A 64 -9.66 -15.58 -12.06
CA HIS A 64 -9.13 -15.11 -10.77
C HIS A 64 -9.93 -13.92 -10.23
N THR A 65 -10.72 -14.17 -9.18
CA THR A 65 -11.37 -13.11 -8.40
C THR A 65 -10.36 -12.58 -7.38
N TYR A 66 -9.85 -11.37 -7.62
CA TYR A 66 -9.02 -10.67 -6.65
C TYR A 66 -9.88 -10.21 -5.48
N THR A 67 -9.54 -10.63 -4.27
CA THR A 67 -10.16 -10.19 -3.02
C THR A 67 -9.17 -9.37 -2.21
N ASN A 68 -9.67 -8.54 -1.29
CA ASN A 68 -8.82 -7.74 -0.39
C ASN A 68 -7.94 -8.59 0.55
N SER A 69 -8.20 -9.89 0.63
CA SER A 69 -7.39 -10.86 1.36
C SER A 69 -6.23 -11.43 0.54
N TYR A 70 -6.23 -11.22 -0.78
CA TYR A 70 -5.17 -11.71 -1.65
C TYR A 70 -4.01 -10.72 -1.66
N TRP A 71 -2.84 -11.21 -1.30
CA TRP A 71 -1.59 -10.48 -1.38
C TRP A 71 -0.82 -11.02 -2.58
N GLY A 72 -0.32 -10.12 -3.43
CA GLY A 72 0.51 -10.51 -4.55
C GLY A 72 1.74 -11.32 -4.08
N PRO A 73 2.26 -12.26 -4.88
CA PRO A 73 3.44 -13.07 -4.56
C PRO A 73 4.77 -12.27 -4.60
N LEU A 74 4.70 -10.94 -4.57
CA LEU A 74 5.86 -10.07 -4.68
C LEU A 74 6.66 -10.14 -3.38
N THR A 75 7.90 -10.63 -3.46
CA THR A 75 8.85 -10.62 -2.36
C THR A 75 9.59 -9.29 -2.32
N MET A 76 10.16 -8.96 -1.16
CA MET A 76 10.96 -7.74 -0.99
C MET A 76 12.17 -7.71 -1.95
N ASP A 77 12.78 -8.86 -2.24
CA ASP A 77 13.91 -8.97 -3.17
C ASP A 77 13.52 -8.63 -4.62
N ASN A 78 12.28 -8.95 -5.01
CA ASN A 78 11.77 -8.65 -6.34
C ASN A 78 11.18 -7.23 -6.44
N ALA A 79 10.88 -6.57 -5.31
CA ALA A 79 10.29 -5.23 -5.26
C ALA A 79 11.15 -4.15 -5.94
N PHE A 80 12.47 -4.33 -5.98
CA PHE A 80 13.40 -3.32 -6.48
C PHE A 80 13.92 -3.57 -7.90
N GLN A 81 13.46 -4.65 -8.55
CA GLN A 81 13.98 -5.03 -9.87
C GLN A 81 13.53 -4.09 -10.99
N ASN A 82 12.37 -3.46 -10.85
CA ASN A 82 11.86 -2.48 -11.81
C ASN A 82 10.81 -1.57 -11.13
N THR A 83 10.53 -0.42 -11.74
CA THR A 83 9.60 0.59 -11.20
C THR A 83 8.18 0.06 -10.99
N LEU A 84 7.71 -0.90 -11.79
CA LEU A 84 6.40 -1.51 -11.61
C LEU A 84 6.35 -2.35 -10.34
N ASN A 85 7.35 -3.21 -10.11
CA ASN A 85 7.46 -3.97 -8.87
C ASN A 85 7.59 -3.04 -7.65
N GLY A 86 8.30 -1.92 -7.80
CA GLY A 86 8.40 -0.88 -6.78
C GLY A 86 7.04 -0.30 -6.42
N TYR A 87 6.25 0.06 -7.43
CA TYR A 87 4.88 0.55 -7.26
C TYR A 87 3.98 -0.44 -6.52
N TRP A 88 4.15 -1.73 -6.80
CA TRP A 88 3.34 -2.79 -6.18
C TRP A 88 3.73 -3.01 -4.73
N ALA A 89 5.03 -2.98 -4.44
CA ALA A 89 5.53 -3.06 -3.07
C ALA A 89 5.04 -1.89 -2.20
N ILE A 90 5.02 -0.67 -2.75
CA ILE A 90 4.45 0.51 -2.06
C ILE A 90 2.97 0.26 -1.75
N SER A 91 2.19 -0.13 -2.76
CA SER A 91 0.75 -0.35 -2.62
C SER A 91 0.44 -1.47 -1.60
N ALA A 92 1.22 -2.55 -1.59
CA ALA A 92 1.12 -3.62 -0.61
C ALA A 92 1.49 -3.14 0.81
N SER A 93 2.56 -2.34 0.96
CA SER A 93 3.00 -1.83 2.26
C SER A 93 1.94 -0.97 2.95
N ILE A 94 1.21 -0.13 2.19
CA ILE A 94 0.12 0.72 2.70
C ILE A 94 -1.00 -0.16 3.30
N ASN A 95 -1.41 -1.22 2.59
CA ASN A 95 -2.45 -2.12 3.07
C ASN A 95 -2.01 -2.87 4.35
N PHE A 96 -0.74 -3.29 4.41
CA PHE A 96 -0.21 -4.00 5.58
C PHE A 96 -0.19 -3.10 6.81
N ILE A 97 0.32 -1.88 6.66
CA ILE A 97 0.36 -0.87 7.73
C ILE A 97 -1.06 -0.57 8.22
N LEU A 98 -2.02 -0.34 7.32
CA LEU A 98 -3.40 -0.09 7.74
C LEU A 98 -3.99 -1.27 8.53
N GLY A 99 -3.70 -2.50 8.13
CA GLY A 99 -4.11 -3.71 8.85
C GLY A 99 -3.59 -3.75 10.28
N ALA A 100 -2.35 -3.29 10.53
CA ALA A 100 -1.76 -3.24 11.86
C ALA A 100 -2.43 -2.21 12.79
N PHE A 101 -3.00 -1.14 12.24
CA PHE A 101 -3.67 -0.08 13.01
C PHE A 101 -5.18 -0.29 13.19
N LYS A 102 -5.77 -1.35 12.61
CA LYS A 102 -7.22 -1.66 12.73
C LYS A 102 -7.71 -1.80 14.17
N SER A 103 -6.88 -2.29 15.08
CA SER A 103 -7.26 -2.43 16.49
C SER A 103 -7.33 -1.08 17.23
N GLN A 104 -6.62 -0.06 16.74
CA GLN A 104 -6.57 1.28 17.34
C GLN A 104 -7.56 2.23 16.69
N ILE A 105 -7.83 2.06 15.39
CA ILE A 105 -8.80 2.85 14.62
C ILE A 105 -9.76 1.87 13.92
N PRO A 106 -10.89 1.51 14.56
CA PRO A 106 -11.75 0.42 14.13
C PRO A 106 -12.36 0.64 12.73
N ASP A 107 -12.75 1.87 12.40
CA ASP A 107 -13.28 2.21 11.08
C ASP A 107 -12.17 2.64 10.11
N THR A 108 -11.08 1.88 10.05
CA THR A 108 -10.03 2.02 9.02
C THR A 108 -10.37 1.24 7.76
N GLY A 109 -10.34 1.91 6.62
CA GLY A 109 -10.67 1.35 5.31
C GLY A 109 -9.65 1.69 4.24
N VAL A 110 -9.51 0.78 3.27
CA VAL A 110 -8.78 1.04 2.02
C VAL A 110 -9.79 1.41 0.95
N SER A 111 -9.56 2.52 0.24
CA SER A 111 -10.22 2.80 -1.02
C SER A 111 -9.24 2.48 -2.15
N PHE A 112 -9.64 1.58 -3.06
CA PHE A 112 -8.86 1.26 -4.25
C PHE A 112 -9.23 2.24 -5.36
N PHE A 113 -8.23 2.95 -5.90
CA PHE A 113 -8.36 3.62 -7.19
C PHE A 113 -7.75 2.74 -8.28
N LEU A 114 -8.45 2.67 -9.41
CA LEU A 114 -8.06 1.93 -10.63
C LEU A 114 -6.92 2.63 -11.37
#